data_AF-A0A936G1W0-F1
#
_entry.id   AF-A0A936G1W0-F1
#
_cell.length_a   1.000
_cell.length_b   1.000
_cell.length_c   1.000
_cell.angle_alpha   90.00
_cell.angle_beta   90.00
_cell.angle_gamma   90.00
#
_symmetry.space_group_name_H-M   'P 1'
#
loop_
_entity.id
_entity.type
_entity.pdbx_description
1 polymer ?
#
loop_
_entity_poly.entity_id
_entity_poly.type
_entity_poly.pdbx_seq_one_letter_code
_entity_poly.pdbx_strand_id
1 'polypeptide(L)'
;MLLTAGGAVVERYVSLPGGVLNRKGYAVGATGSWSVSNLHGDVIATVEDGSVTAAFVYDPFGQPLNPASGVVDTTAVPATRTGTGTTDGWAGVFQRGMNTPEG
;
A
#
# COMPACT_ATOMS: atom_id res chain seq x y z
N MET A 1 -5.20 12.88 8.62
CA MET A 1 -6.37 12.88 9.51
C MET A 1 -7.49 13.57 8.76
N LEU A 2 -8.71 13.01 8.78
CA LEU A 2 -9.87 13.53 8.08
C LEU A 2 -10.90 14.07 9.09
N LEU A 3 -11.44 15.25 8.82
CA LEU A 3 -12.40 15.94 9.68
C LEU A 3 -13.70 16.22 8.92
N THR A 4 -14.81 16.32 9.64
CA THR A 4 -16.06 16.87 9.11
C THR A 4 -15.95 18.40 8.95
N ALA A 5 -16.88 19.01 8.21
CA ALA A 5 -16.97 20.47 8.11
C ALA A 5 -17.13 21.17 9.48
N GLY A 6 -17.70 20.48 10.47
CA GLY A 6 -17.84 20.96 11.85
C GLY A 6 -16.64 20.68 12.76
N GLY A 7 -15.53 20.14 12.22
CA GLY A 7 -14.30 19.87 12.98
C GLY A 7 -14.30 18.56 13.77
N ALA A 8 -15.32 17.71 13.63
CA ALA A 8 -15.32 16.39 14.24
C ALA A 8 -14.38 15.44 13.48
N VAL A 9 -13.69 14.54 14.19
CA VAL A 9 -12.79 13.57 13.56
C VAL A 9 -13.60 12.48 12.86
N VAL A 10 -13.36 12.29 11.57
CA VAL A 10 -13.94 11.18 10.79
C VAL A 10 -12.99 9.99 10.80
N GLU A 11 -11.71 10.26 10.56
CA GLU A 11 -10.69 9.24 10.51
C GLU A 11 -9.34 9.77 10.99
N ARG A 12 -8.53 8.86 11.53
CA ARG A 12 -7.13 9.12 11.86
C ARG A 12 -6.24 8.02 11.29
N TYR A 13 -5.10 8.44 10.74
CA TYR A 13 -4.01 7.56 10.37
C TYR A 13 -2.98 7.53 11.48
N VAL A 14 -2.56 6.33 11.88
CA VAL A 14 -1.57 6.10 12.93
C VAL A 14 -0.52 5.13 12.41
N SER A 15 0.73 5.58 12.32
CA SER A 15 1.85 4.71 12.03
C SER A 15 2.22 3.90 13.27
N LEU A 16 2.42 2.60 13.09
CA LEU A 16 2.81 1.66 14.12
C LEU A 16 4.23 1.13 13.82
N PRO A 17 4.95 0.60 14.83
CA PRO A 17 6.21 -0.08 14.59
C PRO A 17 6.10 -1.16 13.50
N GLY A 18 7.15 -1.33 12.71
CA GLY A 18 7.17 -2.30 11.61
C GLY A 18 6.49 -1.83 10.32
N GLY A 19 6.26 -0.53 10.15
CA GLY A 19 5.75 0.03 8.88
C GLY A 19 4.25 -0.18 8.64
N VAL A 20 3.51 -0.57 9.68
CA VAL A 20 2.06 -0.74 9.63
C VAL A 20 1.38 0.62 9.74
N LEU A 21 0.41 0.88 8.86
CA LEU A 21 -0.43 2.06 8.91
C LEU A 21 -1.86 1.66 9.31
N ASN A 22 -2.33 2.17 10.43
CA ASN A 22 -3.71 1.98 10.89
C ASN A 22 -4.57 3.17 10.49
N ARG A 23 -5.66 2.91 9.74
CA ARG A 23 -6.76 3.85 9.50
C ARG A 23 -7.88 3.55 10.48
N LYS A 24 -7.99 4.40 11.51
CA LYS A 24 -9.07 4.33 12.49
C LYS A 24 -10.21 5.25 12.09
N GLY A 25 -11.39 4.67 11.82
CA GLY A 25 -12.63 5.42 11.69
C GLY A 25 -13.27 5.75 13.04
N TYR A 26 -13.99 6.86 13.12
CA TYR A 26 -14.65 7.34 14.35
C TYR A 26 -16.19 7.42 14.22
N ALA A 27 -16.75 7.11 13.05
CA ALA A 27 -18.19 7.01 12.85
C ALA A 27 -18.76 5.74 13.52
N VAL A 28 -20.05 5.75 13.86
CA VAL A 28 -20.75 4.56 14.37
C VAL A 28 -20.71 3.45 13.32
N GLY A 29 -20.22 2.27 13.71
CA GLY A 29 -20.02 1.13 12.81
C GLY A 29 -18.77 1.21 11.93
N ALA A 30 -17.90 2.21 12.13
CA ALA A 30 -16.64 2.27 11.38
C ALA A 30 -15.69 1.16 11.81
N THR A 31 -15.17 0.45 10.81
CA THR A 31 -14.21 -0.63 10.96
C THR A 31 -12.78 -0.10 10.81
N GLY A 32 -11.86 -0.70 11.57
CA GLY A 32 -10.44 -0.37 11.46
C GLY A 32 -9.84 -1.08 10.27
N SER A 33 -8.98 -0.39 9.52
CA SER A 33 -8.21 -1.00 8.42
C SER A 33 -6.73 -0.81 8.68
N TRP A 34 -5.94 -1.86 8.47
CA TRP A 34 -4.48 -1.82 8.60
C TRP A 34 -3.84 -2.16 7.27
N SER A 35 -2.92 -1.31 6.83
CA SER A 35 -2.00 -1.63 5.74
C SER A 35 -0.68 -2.09 6.34
N VAL A 36 -0.27 -3.31 6.01
CA VAL A 36 1.03 -3.88 6.41
C VAL A 36 1.97 -3.71 5.24
N SER A 37 3.14 -3.11 5.49
CA SER A 37 4.13 -2.83 4.44
C SER A 37 5.38 -3.70 4.59
N ASN A 38 6.03 -4.03 3.48
CA ASN A 38 7.36 -4.62 3.49
C ASN A 38 8.43 -3.56 3.84
N LEU A 39 9.70 -3.97 3.92
CA LEU A 39 10.82 -3.07 4.20
C LEU A 39 11.02 -1.98 3.13
N HIS A 40 10.52 -2.20 1.91
CA HIS A 40 10.57 -1.23 0.81
C HIS A 40 9.43 -0.19 0.88
N GLY A 41 8.45 -0.40 1.77
CA GLY A 41 7.26 0.44 1.90
C GLY A 41 6.09 0.05 0.99
N ASP A 42 6.19 -1.07 0.25
CA ASP A 42 5.04 -1.60 -0.49
C ASP A 42 4.06 -2.28 0.47
N VAL A 43 2.76 -2.05 0.28
CA VAL A 43 1.72 -2.75 1.03
C VAL A 43 1.65 -4.20 0.57
N ILE A 44 1.84 -5.13 1.50
CA ILE A 44 1.78 -6.58 1.30
C ILE A 44 0.48 -7.21 1.80
N ALA A 45 -0.23 -6.53 2.69
CA ALA A 45 -1.53 -6.99 3.17
C ALA A 45 -2.42 -5.83 3.61
N THR A 46 -3.72 -5.99 3.39
CA THR A 46 -4.77 -5.19 4.00
C THR A 46 -5.53 -6.07 4.97
N VAL A 47 -5.71 -5.57 6.19
CA VAL A 47 -6.48 -6.23 7.24
C VAL A 47 -7.67 -5.34 7.56
N GLU A 48 -8.86 -5.92 7.67
CA GLU A 48 -10.08 -5.25 8.11
C GLU A 48 -10.76 -6.14 9.16
N ASP A 49 -11.15 -5.54 10.28
CA ASP A 49 -11.81 -6.24 11.39
C ASP A 49 -11.10 -7.53 11.85
N GLY A 50 -9.76 -7.52 11.83
CA GLY A 50 -8.92 -8.63 12.26
C GLY A 50 -8.73 -9.73 11.21
N SER A 51 -9.32 -9.60 10.01
CA SER A 51 -9.17 -10.55 8.91
C SER A 51 -8.36 -9.95 7.76
N VAL A 52 -7.49 -10.73 7.13
CA VAL A 52 -6.79 -10.31 5.91
C VAL A 52 -7.80 -10.27 4.76
N THR A 53 -8.01 -9.10 4.16
CA THR A 53 -8.95 -8.89 3.06
C THR A 53 -8.26 -8.80 1.70
N ALA A 54 -6.97 -8.45 1.69
CA ALA A 54 -6.14 -8.46 0.48
C ALA A 54 -4.69 -8.80 0.82
N ALA A 55 -4.01 -9.47 -0.11
CA ALA A 55 -2.59 -9.78 -0.02
C ALA A 55 -1.91 -9.49 -1.37
N PHE A 56 -0.70 -8.93 -1.30
CA PHE A 56 0.09 -8.53 -2.45
C PHE A 56 1.50 -9.09 -2.32
N VAL A 57 2.03 -9.58 -3.44
CA VAL A 57 3.37 -10.18 -3.49
C VAL A 57 4.18 -9.39 -4.52
N TYR A 58 5.44 -9.16 -4.21
CA TYR A 58 6.36 -8.46 -5.10
C TYR A 58 7.61 -9.31 -5.30
N ASP A 59 8.21 -9.20 -6.48
CA ASP A 59 9.56 -9.71 -6.70
C ASP A 59 10.60 -8.87 -5.91
N PRO A 60 11.87 -9.29 -5.84
CA PRO A 60 12.91 -8.54 -5.12
C PRO A 60 13.14 -7.11 -5.63
N PHE A 61 12.67 -6.78 -6.83
CA PHE A 61 12.76 -5.45 -7.44
C PHE A 61 11.48 -4.63 -7.25
N GLY A 62 10.51 -5.11 -6.48
CA GLY A 62 9.24 -4.42 -6.22
C GLY A 62 8.21 -4.54 -7.34
N GLN A 63 8.38 -5.46 -8.31
CA GLN A 63 7.36 -5.70 -9.32
C GLN A 63 6.22 -6.53 -8.73
N PRO A 64 4.95 -6.10 -8.91
CA PRO A 64 3.82 -6.86 -8.40
C PRO A 64 3.68 -8.18 -9.14
N LEU A 65 3.46 -9.25 -8.37
CA LEU A 65 3.25 -10.60 -8.86
C LEU A 65 1.80 -10.99 -8.62
N ASN A 66 1.21 -11.64 -9.62
CA ASN A 66 -0.06 -12.33 -9.46
C ASN A 66 0.11 -13.45 -8.42
N PRO A 67 -0.63 -13.44 -7.30
CA PRO A 67 -0.37 -14.36 -6.20
C PRO A 67 -0.70 -15.83 -6.54
N ALA A 68 -1.51 -16.09 -7.57
CA ALA A 68 -1.85 -17.44 -7.99
C ALA A 68 -0.83 -18.03 -8.99
N SER A 69 -0.26 -17.20 -9.87
CA SER A 69 0.63 -17.66 -10.95
C SER A 69 2.10 -17.31 -10.75
N GLY A 70 2.42 -16.35 -9.87
CA GLY A 70 3.78 -15.85 -9.63
C GLY A 70 4.36 -15.02 -10.77
N VAL A 71 3.58 -14.71 -11.81
CA VAL A 71 4.01 -13.88 -12.95
C VAL A 71 3.74 -12.41 -12.65
N VAL A 72 4.56 -11.52 -13.23
CA VAL A 72 4.39 -10.07 -13.11
C VAL A 72 3.01 -9.65 -13.61
N ASP A 73 2.27 -8.96 -12.77
CA ASP A 73 0.93 -8.46 -13.03
C ASP A 73 0.79 -7.05 -12.44
N THR A 74 0.83 -6.04 -13.30
CA THR A 74 0.79 -4.63 -12.89
C THR A 74 -0.55 -4.20 -12.29
N THR A 75 -1.56 -5.08 -12.34
CA THR A 75 -2.87 -4.85 -11.72
C THR A 75 -2.99 -5.51 -10.34
N ALA A 76 -2.08 -6.42 -9.99
CA ALA A 76 -2.02 -7.08 -8.68
C ALA A 76 -1.40 -6.19 -7.60
N VAL A 77 -1.92 -4.97 -7.46
CA VAL A 77 -1.45 -3.92 -6.54
C VAL A 77 -2.60 -3.37 -5.70
N PRO A 78 -2.32 -2.80 -4.52
CA PRO A 78 -3.33 -2.08 -3.76
C PRO A 78 -3.92 -0.94 -4.57
N ALA A 79 -5.22 -0.70 -4.46
CA ALA A 79 -5.90 0.41 -5.16
C ALA A 79 -5.37 1.80 -4.75
N THR A 80 -4.64 1.89 -3.63
CA THR A 80 -3.99 3.11 -3.15
C THR A 80 -2.58 3.29 -3.68
N ARG A 81 -2.05 2.36 -4.48
CA ARG A 81 -0.74 2.49 -5.12
C ARG A 81 -0.81 3.64 -6.14
N THR A 82 0.10 4.58 -6.02
CA THR A 82 0.18 5.76 -6.90
C THR A 82 1.12 5.58 -8.08
N GLY A 83 1.97 4.54 -8.07
CA GLY A 83 2.85 4.17 -9.16
C GLY A 83 2.18 3.25 -10.19
N THR A 84 2.54 3.41 -11.46
CA THR A 84 1.96 2.67 -12.59
C THR A 84 3.03 1.85 -13.30
N GLY A 85 2.73 0.58 -13.61
CA GLY A 85 3.61 -0.29 -14.40
C GLY A 85 4.67 -1.01 -13.57
N THR A 86 5.78 -1.38 -14.20
CA THR A 86 6.90 -2.11 -13.56
C THR A 86 8.07 -1.19 -13.17
N THR A 87 7.89 0.11 -13.38
CA THR A 87 8.90 1.16 -13.26
C THR A 87 9.13 1.68 -11.84
N ASP A 88 8.25 1.34 -10.89
CA ASP A 88 8.38 1.75 -9.49
C ASP A 88 9.44 0.93 -8.71
N GLY A 89 10.29 0.19 -9.40
CA GLY A 89 11.12 -0.81 -8.75
C GLY A 89 12.27 -0.24 -7.93
N TRP A 90 12.28 -0.62 -6.65
CA TRP A 90 13.38 -0.42 -5.72
C TRP A 90 14.54 -1.36 -6.10
N ALA A 91 15.73 -0.83 -6.41
CA ALA A 91 16.95 -1.60 -6.59
C ALA A 91 17.84 -1.43 -5.35
N GLY A 92 17.35 -1.87 -4.18
CA GLY A 92 17.96 -1.50 -2.91
C GLY A 92 17.96 0.03 -2.70
N VAL A 93 18.95 0.57 -1.97
CA VAL A 93 19.07 2.01 -1.60
C VAL A 93 19.13 3.00 -2.78
N PHE A 94 19.03 2.55 -4.03
CA PHE A 94 18.95 3.39 -5.21
C PHE A 94 17.69 3.07 -6.02
N GLN A 95 16.84 4.07 -6.23
CA GLN A 95 15.74 4.03 -7.19
C GLN A 95 16.32 3.88 -8.60
N ARG A 96 15.79 2.97 -9.42
CA ARG A 96 16.18 2.91 -10.85
C ARG A 96 15.84 4.22 -11.52
N GLY A 97 16.80 4.76 -12.29
CA GLY A 97 16.61 5.98 -13.06
C GLY A 97 15.46 5.86 -14.04
N MET A 98 14.60 6.89 -14.07
CA MET A 98 13.59 7.08 -15.11
C MET A 98 14.31 7.45 -16.40
N ASN A 99 14.31 6.57 -17.40
CA ASN A 99 14.71 6.98 -18.75
C ASN A 99 13.55 7.81 -19.33
N THR A 100 13.73 9.12 -19.33
CA THR A 100 12.98 9.97 -20.26
C THR A 100 13.45 9.64 -21.68
N PRO A 101 12.57 9.45 -22.67
CA PRO A 101 13.00 9.39 -24.06
C PRO A 101 13.55 10.78 -24.41
N GLU A 102 14.85 10.89 -24.62
CA GLU A 102 15.43 12.08 -25.22
C GLU A 102 14.96 12.14 -26.68
N GLY A 103 14.29 13.24 -27.01
CA GLY A 103 14.01 13.68 -28.37
C GLY A 103 14.71 15.00 -28.63
#